data_AF-A0A151REF1-F1
#
_entry.id   AF-A0A151REF1-F1
#
_cell.length_a   1.000
_cell.length_b   1.000
_cell.length_c   1.000
_cell.angle_alpha   90.00
_cell.angle_beta   90.00
_cell.angle_gamma   90.00
#
_symmetry.space_group_name_H-M   'P 1'
#
loop_
_entity.id
_entity.type
_entity.pdbx_description
1 polymer ?
#
loop_
_entity_poly.entity_id
_entity_poly.type
_entity_poly.pdbx_seq_one_letter_code
_entity_poly.pdbx_strand_id
1 'polypeptide(L)'
;MSLEYDALIKNQTWTLVPLPSNRTVVGCKWVYRIKENQDGTINKYKARLVAKGFHQKFGCDYSETFSPVIKPVTIQVILTLTVTYHWPIKQVDINNVFLNGFLEEDVYIMQPPGLEVSDKTLVCKLNKAIYGLKQAPHA
;
A
#
# COMPACT_ATOMS: atom_id res chain seq x y z
N MET A 1 -15.53 2.16 1.61
CA MET A 1 -15.10 1.17 0.61
C MET A 1 -14.97 1.82 -0.76
N SER A 2 -16.03 2.48 -1.26
CA SER A 2 -16.03 3.19 -2.56
C SER A 2 -14.81 4.08 -2.80
N LEU A 3 -14.49 4.99 -1.88
CA LEU A 3 -13.34 5.91 -2.06
C LEU A 3 -11.99 5.19 -2.29
N GLU A 4 -11.75 4.08 -1.59
CA GLU A 4 -10.52 3.30 -1.79
C GLU A 4 -10.58 2.53 -3.10
N TYR A 5 -11.74 1.95 -3.43
CA TYR A 5 -11.96 1.27 -4.70
C TYR A 5 -11.73 2.20 -5.89
N ASP A 6 -12.34 3.38 -5.88
CA ASP A 6 -12.21 4.38 -6.94
C ASP A 6 -10.74 4.80 -7.10
N ALA A 7 -10.02 4.94 -5.98
CA ALA A 7 -8.59 5.23 -6.00
C ALA A 7 -7.78 4.08 -6.62
N LEU A 8 -8.09 2.83 -6.31
CA LEU A 8 -7.40 1.66 -6.87
C LEU A 8 -7.58 1.57 -8.38
N ILE A 9 -8.82 1.77 -8.86
CA ILE A 9 -9.16 1.74 -10.29
C ILE A 9 -8.54 2.93 -11.01
N LYS A 10 -8.65 4.15 -10.46
CA LYS A 10 -8.08 5.37 -11.05
C LYS A 10 -6.56 5.27 -11.21
N ASN A 11 -5.87 4.65 -10.26
CA ASN A 11 -4.42 4.45 -10.32
C ASN A 11 -4.00 3.21 -11.14
N GLN A 12 -4.95 2.51 -11.77
CA GLN A 12 -4.70 1.30 -12.55
C GLN A 12 -3.85 0.28 -11.77
N THR A 13 -4.21 0.10 -10.49
CA THR A 13 -3.37 -0.62 -9.51
C THR A 13 -3.04 -2.04 -9.95
N TRP A 14 -3.90 -2.67 -10.74
CA TRP A 14 -3.66 -4.00 -11.30
C TRP A 14 -4.22 -4.15 -12.71
N THR A 15 -3.76 -5.20 -13.38
CA THR A 15 -4.30 -5.73 -14.63
C THR A 15 -4.73 -7.18 -14.45
N LEU A 16 -5.88 -7.56 -15.01
CA LEU A 16 -6.36 -8.93 -14.96
C LEU A 16 -5.66 -9.78 -16.01
N VAL A 17 -5.06 -10.89 -15.56
CA VAL A 17 -4.29 -11.82 -16.42
C VAL A 17 -4.48 -13.25 -15.93
N PRO A 18 -4.32 -14.27 -16.79
CA PRO A 18 -4.20 -15.65 -16.34
C PRO A 18 -2.94 -15.81 -15.49
N LEU A 19 -3.01 -16.66 -14.45
CA LEU A 19 -1.86 -16.93 -13.59
C LEU A 19 -0.76 -17.67 -14.40
N PRO A 20 0.47 -17.14 -14.47
CA PRO A 20 1.58 -17.85 -15.08
C PRO A 20 1.92 -19.13 -14.31
N SER A 21 2.29 -20.19 -15.01
CA SER A 21 2.54 -21.53 -14.42
C SER A 21 3.65 -21.56 -13.36
N ASN A 22 4.56 -20.58 -13.38
CA ASN A 22 5.68 -20.46 -12.44
C ASN A 22 5.43 -19.45 -11.30
N ARG A 23 4.21 -18.95 -11.15
CA ARG A 23 3.87 -17.91 -10.16
C ARG A 23 2.84 -18.42 -9.17
N THR A 24 2.87 -17.86 -7.96
CA THR A 24 1.88 -18.13 -6.92
C THR A 24 1.01 -16.91 -6.66
N VAL A 25 -0.24 -17.15 -6.32
CA VAL A 25 -1.19 -16.08 -6.00
C VAL A 25 -1.08 -15.70 -4.54
N VAL A 26 -0.92 -14.41 -4.29
CA VAL A 26 -0.96 -13.83 -2.94
C VAL A 26 -2.41 -13.47 -2.60
N GLY A 27 -2.94 -14.01 -1.51
CA GLY A 27 -4.28 -13.62 -1.05
C GLY A 27 -4.35 -12.14 -0.66
N CYS A 28 -5.53 -11.53 -0.74
CA CYS A 28 -5.78 -10.16 -0.28
C CYS A 28 -7.02 -10.12 0.63
N LYS A 29 -7.21 -9.02 1.37
CA LYS A 29 -8.42 -8.78 2.17
C LYS A 29 -8.68 -7.28 2.34
N TRP A 30 -9.93 -6.94 2.61
CA TRP A 30 -10.28 -5.61 3.07
C TRP A 30 -10.05 -5.46 4.57
N VAL A 31 -9.40 -4.37 4.97
CA VAL A 31 -9.25 -3.97 6.36
C VAL A 31 -10.04 -2.69 6.59
N TYR A 32 -10.95 -2.75 7.57
CA TYR A 32 -11.81 -1.62 7.94
C TYR A 32 -11.35 -1.01 9.26
N ARG A 33 -11.42 0.31 9.35
CA ARG A 33 -11.12 1.06 10.57
C ARG A 33 -12.01 2.29 10.66
N ILE A 34 -12.65 2.46 11.81
CA ILE A 34 -13.35 3.70 12.16
C ILE A 34 -12.29 4.64 12.74
N LYS A 35 -12.23 5.87 12.21
CA LYS A 35 -11.49 6.97 12.83
C LYS A 35 -12.49 7.83 13.59
N GLU A 36 -12.18 8.08 14.85
CA GLU A 36 -12.95 8.93 15.75
C GLU A 36 -12.22 10.26 15.94
N ASN A 37 -12.99 11.30 16.22
CA ASN A 37 -12.51 12.58 16.69
C ASN A 37 -12.12 12.49 18.17
N GLN A 38 -11.48 13.53 18.71
CA GLN A 38 -11.11 13.58 20.13
C GLN A 38 -12.32 13.53 21.07
N ASP A 39 -13.48 13.97 20.60
CA ASP A 39 -14.76 13.94 21.32
C ASP A 39 -15.50 12.59 21.22
N GLY A 40 -14.90 11.58 20.56
CA GLY A 40 -15.48 10.26 20.36
C GLY A 40 -16.49 10.16 19.21
N THR A 41 -16.78 11.25 18.49
CA THR A 41 -17.64 11.20 17.31
C THR A 41 -16.92 10.57 16.11
N ILE A 42 -17.68 9.96 15.19
CA ILE A 42 -17.09 9.30 14.02
C ILE A 42 -16.58 10.37 13.03
N ASN A 43 -15.27 10.41 12.84
CA ASN A 43 -14.63 11.26 11.83
C ASN A 43 -14.72 10.63 10.43
N LYS A 44 -14.31 9.36 10.30
CA LYS A 44 -14.20 8.71 8.99
C LYS A 44 -14.21 7.19 9.07
N TYR A 45 -14.97 6.56 8.17
CA TYR A 45 -14.83 5.13 7.86
C TYR A 45 -13.71 4.93 6.85
N LYS A 46 -12.64 4.23 7.24
CA LYS A 46 -11.54 3.84 6.35
C LYS A 46 -11.68 2.37 5.96
N ALA A 47 -11.49 2.10 4.67
CA ALA A 47 -11.31 0.76 4.13
C ALA A 47 -9.99 0.76 3.35
N ARG A 48 -9.23 -0.34 3.43
CA ARG A 48 -8.00 -0.53 2.67
C ARG A 48 -7.95 -1.94 2.11
N LEU A 49 -7.53 -2.07 0.86
CA LEU A 49 -7.17 -3.37 0.31
C LEU A 49 -5.74 -3.71 0.75
N VAL A 50 -5.57 -4.87 1.37
CA VAL A 50 -4.29 -5.30 1.94
C VAL A 50 -3.92 -6.68 1.39
N ALA A 51 -2.72 -6.79 0.81
CA ALA A 51 -2.11 -8.06 0.46
C ALA A 51 -1.75 -8.84 1.73
N LYS A 52 -1.94 -10.16 1.70
CA LYS A 52 -1.45 -11.07 2.73
C LYS A 52 0.04 -11.33 2.49
N GLY A 53 0.90 -10.34 2.73
CA GLY A 53 2.34 -10.44 2.43
C GLY A 53 3.08 -11.56 3.15
N PHE A 54 2.51 -12.13 4.20
CA PHE A 54 3.04 -13.36 4.82
C PHE A 54 2.94 -14.60 3.91
N HIS A 55 2.13 -14.55 2.85
CA HIS A 55 2.10 -15.56 1.80
C HIS A 55 3.12 -15.31 0.67
N GLN A 56 3.83 -14.18 0.66
CA GLN A 56 4.84 -13.90 -0.36
C GLN A 56 6.09 -14.76 -0.15
N LYS A 57 6.65 -15.24 -1.26
CA LYS A 57 7.88 -16.05 -1.31
C LYS A 57 9.08 -15.20 -1.72
N PHE A 58 10.15 -15.28 -0.91
CA PHE A 58 11.42 -14.62 -1.21
C PHE A 58 12.03 -15.19 -2.50
N GLY A 59 12.59 -14.32 -3.35
CA GLY A 59 13.15 -14.68 -4.66
C GLY A 59 12.10 -14.95 -5.74
N CYS A 60 10.81 -14.98 -5.39
CA CYS A 60 9.70 -15.02 -6.35
C CYS A 60 8.94 -13.69 -6.35
N ASP A 61 8.31 -13.35 -5.22
CA ASP A 61 7.39 -12.21 -5.12
C ASP A 61 8.05 -10.94 -4.57
N TYR A 62 9.25 -11.07 -4.03
CA TYR A 62 10.08 -9.96 -3.54
C TYR A 62 11.55 -10.41 -3.42
N SER A 63 12.45 -9.47 -3.64
CA SER A 63 13.90 -9.66 -3.49
C SER A 63 14.44 -9.10 -2.16
N GLU A 64 13.81 -8.06 -1.63
CA GLU A 64 14.24 -7.39 -0.39
C GLU A 64 13.05 -6.94 0.47
N THR A 65 13.30 -6.71 1.76
CA THR A 65 12.32 -6.12 2.68
C THR A 65 12.85 -4.80 3.21
N PHE A 66 12.03 -3.75 3.19
CA PHE A 66 12.45 -2.43 3.64
C PHE A 66 11.61 -1.92 4.81
N SER A 67 12.26 -1.24 5.75
CA SER A 67 11.61 -0.54 6.85
C SER A 67 12.12 0.90 6.90
N PRO A 68 11.32 1.90 6.47
CA PRO A 68 11.74 3.29 6.51
C PRO A 68 11.68 3.81 7.96
N VAL A 69 12.76 3.61 8.72
CA VAL A 69 12.88 4.12 10.09
C VAL A 69 13.90 5.25 10.14
N ILE A 70 13.39 6.48 10.23
CA ILE A 70 14.24 7.65 10.50
C ILE A 70 14.61 7.63 11.98
N LYS A 71 15.90 7.75 12.29
CA LYS A 71 16.38 7.85 13.68
C LYS A 71 15.90 9.16 14.31
N PRO A 72 15.39 9.18 15.56
CA PRO A 72 14.94 10.40 16.23
C PRO A 72 15.99 11.51 16.30
N VAL A 73 17.26 11.15 16.42
CA VAL A 73 18.40 12.10 16.40
C VAL A 73 18.43 12.91 15.11
N THR A 74 18.16 12.30 13.95
CA THR A 74 18.11 13.00 12.66
C THR A 74 17.02 14.07 12.65
N ILE A 75 15.84 13.73 13.20
CA ILE A 75 14.71 14.66 13.31
C ILE A 75 15.10 15.84 14.21
N GLN A 76 15.72 15.56 15.36
CA GLN A 76 16.19 16.61 16.29
C GLN A 76 17.19 17.55 15.61
N VAL A 77 18.18 17.02 14.90
CA VAL A 77 19.17 17.84 14.18
C VAL A 77 18.50 18.76 13.16
N ILE A 78 17.58 18.24 12.34
CA ILE A 78 16.84 19.04 11.35
C ILE A 78 16.02 20.14 12.04
N LEU A 79 15.33 19.82 13.14
CA LEU A 79 14.54 20.79 13.89
C LEU A 79 15.41 21.87 14.55
N THR A 80 16.55 21.49 15.13
CA THR A 80 17.51 22.44 15.71
C THR A 80 18.02 23.41 14.65
N LEU A 81 18.47 22.90 13.49
CA LEU A 81 18.90 23.75 12.38
C LEU A 81 17.79 24.70 11.93
N THR A 82 16.57 24.20 11.80
CA THR A 82 15.42 25.01 11.41
C THR A 82 15.21 26.18 12.38
N VAL A 83 15.24 25.91 13.70
CA VAL A 83 15.09 26.95 14.72
C VAL A 83 16.25 27.94 14.68
N THR A 84 17.50 27.45 14.59
CA THR A 84 18.71 28.28 14.57
C THR A 84 18.75 29.24 13.38
N TYR A 85 18.30 28.79 12.21
CA TYR A 85 18.34 29.58 10.98
C TYR A 85 16.98 30.21 10.61
N HIS A 86 15.98 30.12 11.49
CA HIS A 86 14.63 30.65 11.28
C HIS A 86 13.97 30.15 9.98
N TRP A 87 14.16 28.87 9.64
CA TRP A 87 13.57 28.31 8.44
C TRP A 87 12.08 27.99 8.62
N PRO A 88 11.22 28.22 7.61
CA PRO A 88 9.84 27.78 7.67
C PRO A 88 9.74 26.26 7.48
N ILE A 89 8.99 25.58 8.35
CA ILE A 89 8.65 24.15 8.19
C ILE A 89 7.27 24.03 7.56
N LYS A 90 7.14 23.13 6.59
CA LYS A 90 5.85 22.71 6.03
C LYS A 90 5.75 21.18 6.12
N GLN A 91 4.58 20.69 6.53
CA GLN A 91 4.27 19.26 6.57
C GLN A 91 3.25 18.94 5.48
N VAL A 92 3.46 17.83 4.77
CA VAL A 92 2.53 17.31 3.77
C VAL A 92 2.22 15.86 4.12
N ASP A 93 0.93 15.54 4.24
CA ASP A 93 0.45 14.16 4.35
C ASP A 93 -0.08 13.72 2.97
N ILE A 94 0.60 12.76 2.36
CA ILE A 94 0.24 12.27 1.03
C ILE A 94 -0.74 11.10 1.20
N ASN A 95 -1.93 11.25 0.63
CA ASN A 95 -2.90 10.15 0.61
C ASN A 95 -2.45 9.05 -0.36
N ASN A 96 -2.64 7.79 0.02
CA ASN A 96 -2.42 6.62 -0.83
C ASN A 96 -1.00 6.50 -1.42
N VAL A 97 0.03 6.83 -0.64
CA VAL A 97 1.44 6.79 -1.06
C VAL A 97 1.81 5.50 -1.81
N PHE A 98 1.40 4.34 -1.30
CA PHE A 98 1.70 3.05 -1.93
C PHE A 98 1.16 2.93 -3.37
N LEU A 99 0.01 3.54 -3.69
CA LEU A 99 -0.56 3.49 -5.04
C LEU A 99 0.24 4.30 -6.05
N ASN A 100 1.14 5.18 -5.60
CA ASN A 100 2.04 5.90 -6.48
C ASN A 100 3.29 5.08 -6.79
N GLY A 101 3.67 4.19 -5.87
CA GLY A 101 4.88 3.40 -5.96
C GLY A 101 4.83 2.29 -7.00
N PHE A 102 5.92 2.13 -7.75
CA PHE A 102 6.03 1.08 -8.76
C PHE A 102 6.68 -0.16 -8.16
N LEU A 103 6.21 -1.33 -8.56
CA LEU A 103 6.82 -2.60 -8.17
C LEU A 103 7.83 -3.02 -9.23
N GLU A 104 9.05 -3.36 -8.81
CA GLU A 104 10.04 -3.97 -9.69
C GLU A 104 9.72 -5.44 -9.96
N GLU A 105 9.20 -6.16 -8.95
CA GLU A 105 8.80 -7.55 -9.09
C GLU A 105 7.34 -7.72 -9.53
N ASP A 106 7.11 -8.74 -10.36
CA ASP A 106 5.77 -9.18 -10.72
C ASP A 106 5.08 -9.89 -9.55
N VAL A 107 4.12 -9.20 -8.93
CA VAL A 107 3.27 -9.75 -7.86
C VAL A 107 1.85 -9.98 -8.38
N TYR A 108 1.33 -11.18 -8.14
CA TYR A 108 -0.02 -11.58 -8.51
C TYR A 108 -0.86 -11.76 -7.26
N ILE A 109 -1.98 -11.06 -7.15
CA ILE A 109 -2.93 -11.21 -6.05
C ILE A 109 -4.24 -11.84 -6.50
N MET A 110 -4.93 -12.49 -5.56
CA MET A 110 -6.32 -12.91 -5.78
C MET A 110 -7.18 -11.68 -6.09
N GLN A 111 -8.20 -11.88 -6.92
CA GLN A 111 -9.20 -10.84 -7.15
C GLN A 111 -9.78 -10.38 -5.80
N PRO A 112 -9.82 -9.06 -5.53
CA PRO A 112 -10.30 -8.57 -4.25
C PRO A 112 -11.75 -8.97 -4.01
N PRO A 113 -12.12 -9.40 -2.79
CA PRO A 113 -13.51 -9.72 -2.47
C PRO A 113 -14.43 -8.55 -2.79
N GLY A 114 -15.50 -8.81 -3.53
CA GLY A 114 -16.46 -7.80 -3.99
C GLY A 114 -16.06 -7.06 -5.27
N LEU A 115 -14.86 -7.29 -5.80
CA LEU A 115 -14.35 -6.76 -7.09
C LEU A 115 -14.05 -7.89 -8.09
N GLU A 116 -14.64 -9.05 -7.86
CA GLU A 116 -14.47 -10.22 -8.72
C GLU A 116 -15.14 -9.97 -10.08
N VAL A 117 -14.40 -10.25 -11.15
CA VAL A 117 -14.92 -10.30 -12.52
C VAL A 117 -15.56 -11.67 -12.76
N SER A 118 -16.47 -11.75 -13.74
CA SER A 118 -17.17 -12.99 -14.12
C SER A 118 -16.23 -14.19 -14.31
N ASP A 119 -15.01 -13.95 -14.80
CA ASP A 119 -13.98 -14.98 -14.89
C ASP A 119 -13.13 -15.04 -13.61
N LYS A 120 -13.42 -16.04 -12.78
CA LYS A 120 -12.73 -16.31 -11.51
C LYS A 120 -11.36 -16.97 -11.68
N THR A 121 -11.00 -17.40 -12.89
CA THR A 121 -9.69 -18.01 -13.16
C THR A 121 -8.57 -16.96 -13.29
N LEU A 122 -8.94 -15.72 -13.59
CA LEU A 122 -8.01 -14.60 -13.70
C LEU A 122 -7.52 -14.12 -12.33
N VAL A 123 -6.31 -13.57 -12.32
CA VAL A 123 -5.66 -12.97 -11.15
C VAL A 123 -5.29 -11.53 -11.44
N CYS A 124 -5.10 -10.73 -10.40
CA CYS A 124 -4.68 -9.34 -10.51
C CYS A 124 -3.15 -9.27 -10.49
N LYS A 125 -2.52 -8.97 -11.62
CA LYS A 125 -1.10 -8.57 -11.66
C LYS A 125 -1.01 -7.13 -11.17
N LEU A 126 -0.28 -6.88 -10.09
CA LEU A 126 -0.11 -5.55 -9.54
C LEU A 126 0.83 -4.70 -10.42
N ASN A 127 0.35 -3.52 -10.81
CA ASN A 127 1.15 -2.48 -11.46
C ASN A 127 1.68 -1.46 -10.44
N LYS A 128 1.00 -1.36 -9.30
CA LYS A 128 1.31 -0.44 -8.19
C LYS A 128 1.36 -1.19 -6.87
N ALA A 129 2.16 -0.68 -5.94
CA ALA A 129 2.25 -1.27 -4.62
C ALA A 129 0.93 -1.10 -3.83
N ILE A 130 0.61 -2.09 -3.01
CA ILE A 130 -0.52 -2.03 -2.07
C ILE A 130 -0.04 -2.35 -0.66
N TYR A 131 -0.86 -2.00 0.32
CA TYR A 131 -0.58 -2.30 1.71
C TYR A 131 -0.34 -3.78 1.93
N GLY A 132 0.58 -4.10 2.84
CA GLY A 132 0.83 -5.47 3.29
C GLY A 132 1.77 -6.27 2.39
N LEU A 133 2.23 -5.74 1.25
CA LEU A 133 3.38 -6.30 0.54
C LEU A 133 4.67 -6.04 1.33
N LYS A 134 5.61 -6.99 1.28
CA LYS A 134 6.89 -6.89 2.00
C LYS A 134 7.82 -5.81 1.44
N GLN A 135 7.75 -5.54 0.14
CA GLN A 135 8.56 -4.53 -0.55
C GLN A 135 7.82 -3.20 -0.75
N ALA A 136 6.53 -3.09 -0.41
CA ALA A 136 5.75 -1.87 -0.64
C ALA A 136 6.37 -0.58 -0.06
N PRO A 137 7.07 -0.59 1.09
CA PRO A 137 7.73 0.62 1.60
C PRO A 137 8.87 1.17 0.73
N HIS A 138 9.39 0.39 -0.22
CA HIS A 138 10.42 0.81 -1.16
C HIS A 138 9.85 1.41 -2.46
N ALA A 139 8.61 1.05 -2.79
CA ALA A 139 7.97 1.34 -4.07
C ALA A 139 7.62 2.81 -4.29
#